data_AF-A0A946AF42-F1
#
_entry.id   AF-A0A946AF42-F1
#
_cell.length_a   1.000
_cell.length_b   1.000
_cell.length_c   1.000
_cell.angle_alpha   90.00
_cell.angle_beta   90.00
_cell.angle_gamma   90.00
#
_symmetry.space_group_name_H-M   'P 1'
#
loop_
_entity.id
_entity.type
_entity.pdbx_description
1 polymer ?
#
loop_
_entity_poly.entity_id
_entity_poly.type
_entity_poly.pdbx_seq_one_letter_code
_entity_poly.pdbx_strand_id
1 'polypeptide(L)'
;MKNTRFILFLVFYIVVALVAGFVITLLFLPTDERTPWLTELPPANETQQQTEPLPQAETLPQVSTPPLAETSRLEGAPLLDVPVACVMGAECFVQNYFDQDPGPGVLDYGCGARTYDGHRGTDIRTRTLAEMWAGVGVVAAAPGTVVGTRNNMEDVLVGDIGRDALDGLDAGNGVRIDHGDG
;
A
#
# COMPACT_ATOMS: atom_id res chain seq x y z
N MET A 1 24.50 4.90 -31.63
CA MET A 1 23.31 5.55 -31.07
C MET A 1 22.12 5.09 -31.88
N LYS A 2 21.40 4.06 -31.41
CA LYS A 2 20.17 3.59 -32.05
C LYS A 2 19.05 3.82 -31.05
N ASN A 3 18.19 4.78 -31.37
CA ASN A 3 16.91 4.98 -30.70
C ASN A 3 16.07 3.73 -30.92
N THR A 4 16.01 2.83 -29.94
CA THR A 4 15.03 1.75 -29.94
C THR A 4 13.72 2.32 -29.42
N ARG A 5 12.87 2.75 -30.36
CA ARG A 5 11.45 2.99 -30.12
C ARG A 5 10.79 1.64 -29.91
N PHE A 6 10.19 1.41 -28.74
CA PHE A 6 9.35 0.24 -28.50
C PHE A 6 8.09 0.32 -29.36
N ILE A 7 7.91 -0.67 -30.23
CA ILE A 7 6.78 -0.88 -31.14
C ILE A 7 6.43 -2.38 -31.08
N LEU A 8 5.13 -2.69 -31.19
CA LEU A 8 4.52 -4.00 -31.56
C LEU A 8 4.14 -4.96 -30.41
N PHE A 9 2.96 -5.59 -30.33
CA PHE A 9 1.52 -5.40 -30.64
C PHE A 9 0.80 -6.72 -30.23
N LEU A 10 -0.53 -6.67 -29.96
CA LEU A 10 -1.57 -7.74 -30.06
C LEU A 10 -1.42 -9.00 -29.16
N VAL A 11 -2.44 -9.47 -28.44
CA VAL A 11 -3.75 -9.95 -28.92
C VAL A 11 -4.84 -9.87 -27.83
N PHE A 12 -6.07 -9.57 -28.28
CA PHE A 12 -7.33 -9.57 -27.55
C PHE A 12 -7.82 -10.98 -27.19
N TYR A 13 -8.41 -11.17 -26.00
CA TYR A 13 -9.39 -12.25 -25.77
C TYR A 13 -10.76 -11.66 -25.41
N ILE A 14 -11.70 -11.78 -26.34
CA ILE A 14 -13.14 -11.65 -26.08
C ILE A 14 -13.62 -13.04 -25.67
N VAL A 15 -14.11 -13.19 -24.44
CA VAL A 15 -14.88 -14.37 -24.04
C VAL A 15 -16.30 -14.19 -24.57
N VAL A 16 -16.58 -14.73 -25.75
CA VAL A 16 -17.97 -14.93 -26.20
C VAL A 16 -18.46 -16.24 -25.61
N ALA A 17 -19.15 -16.16 -24.47
CA ALA A 17 -19.97 -17.27 -23.99
C ALA A 17 -21.21 -17.38 -24.88
N LEU A 18 -21.19 -18.33 -25.82
CA LEU A 18 -22.40 -18.78 -26.50
C LEU A 18 -23.19 -19.68 -25.55
N VAL A 19 -24.17 -19.11 -24.86
CA VAL A 19 -25.25 -19.89 -24.24
C VAL A 19 -26.55 -19.47 -24.89
N ALA A 20 -27.05 -20.34 -25.77
CA ALA A 20 -28.44 -20.39 -26.24
C ALA A 20 -29.09 -19.07 -26.71
N GLY A 21 -28.50 -18.42 -27.73
CA GLY A 21 -29.31 -17.76 -28.79
C GLY A 21 -30.03 -16.45 -28.47
N PHE A 22 -29.61 -15.66 -27.48
CA PHE A 22 -30.17 -14.31 -27.27
C PHE A 22 -29.08 -13.22 -27.31
N VAL A 23 -29.19 -12.33 -28.30
CA VAL A 23 -28.47 -11.05 -28.33
C VAL A 23 -29.23 -10.09 -27.42
N ILE A 24 -28.70 -9.82 -26.23
CA ILE A 24 -29.24 -8.77 -25.34
C ILE A 24 -28.40 -7.52 -25.55
N THR A 25 -28.92 -6.59 -26.35
CA THR A 25 -28.47 -5.19 -26.34
C THR A 25 -29.24 -4.48 -25.24
N LEU A 26 -28.58 -4.14 -24.14
CA LEU A 26 -29.14 -3.24 -23.12
C LEU A 26 -28.47 -1.89 -23.25
N LEU A 27 -29.21 -0.94 -23.79
CA LEU A 27 -28.90 0.48 -23.78
C LEU A 27 -29.97 1.15 -22.91
N PHE A 28 -29.61 1.62 -21.72
CA PHE A 28 -30.45 2.52 -20.93
C PHE A 28 -29.61 3.68 -20.42
N LEU A 29 -29.90 4.85 -20.98
CA LEU A 29 -29.43 6.18 -20.55
C LEU A 29 -30.42 6.76 -19.50
N PRO A 30 -29.99 7.78 -18.73
CA PRO A 30 -30.47 8.05 -17.38
C PRO A 30 -31.77 8.88 -17.39
N THR A 31 -32.65 8.59 -16.43
CA THR A 31 -33.76 9.47 -16.06
C THR A 31 -33.54 9.98 -14.63
N ASP A 32 -33.02 11.20 -14.55
CA ASP A 32 -33.22 12.14 -13.44
C ASP A 32 -34.72 12.47 -13.37
N GLU A 33 -35.39 12.13 -12.27
CA GLU A 33 -36.51 12.91 -11.73
C GLU A 33 -36.67 12.67 -10.21
N ARG A 34 -36.40 13.73 -9.44
CA ARG A 34 -37.25 14.28 -8.36
C ARG A 34 -37.69 13.35 -7.22
N THR A 35 -37.05 13.58 -6.08
CA THR A 35 -37.55 13.37 -4.72
C THR A 35 -38.96 13.97 -4.50
N PRO A 36 -39.85 13.23 -3.80
CA PRO A 36 -40.60 13.87 -2.74
C PRO A 36 -40.96 12.90 -1.61
N TRP A 37 -40.11 12.79 -0.59
CA TRP A 37 -40.55 12.32 0.74
C TRP A 37 -39.82 13.12 1.81
N LEU A 38 -40.36 14.32 2.09
CA LEU A 38 -40.30 14.93 3.41
C LEU A 38 -41.18 14.07 4.32
N THR A 39 -40.57 13.19 5.11
CA THR A 39 -41.18 12.70 6.34
C THR A 39 -40.76 13.63 7.47
N GLU A 40 -41.78 14.19 8.11
CA GLU A 40 -41.73 15.13 9.22
C GLU A 40 -40.85 14.59 10.37
N LEU A 41 -39.93 15.42 10.84
CA LEU A 41 -39.22 15.19 12.10
C LEU A 41 -40.22 15.42 13.26
N PRO A 42 -40.29 14.53 14.26
CA PRO A 42 -41.05 14.80 15.48
C PRO A 42 -40.43 15.99 16.23
N PRO A 43 -41.23 16.79 16.97
CA PRO A 43 -40.71 17.92 17.73
C PRO A 43 -39.71 17.45 18.77
N ALA A 44 -38.63 18.22 18.94
CA ALA A 44 -37.64 18.00 19.99
C ALA A 44 -38.35 17.98 21.34
N ASN A 45 -38.22 16.86 22.05
CA ASN A 45 -38.68 16.75 23.42
C ASN A 45 -37.70 17.56 24.28
N GLU A 46 -38.18 18.63 24.92
CA GLU A 46 -37.41 19.41 25.88
C GLU A 46 -37.20 18.56 27.14
N THR A 47 -36.09 17.83 27.19
CA THR A 47 -35.66 17.16 28.41
C THR A 47 -35.29 18.22 29.43
N GLN A 48 -36.10 18.37 30.47
CA GLN A 48 -35.81 19.24 31.60
C GLN A 48 -34.49 18.83 32.25
N GLN A 49 -33.51 19.71 32.15
CA GLN A 49 -32.21 19.56 32.79
C GLN A 49 -32.37 19.89 34.28
N GLN A 50 -32.67 18.88 35.09
CA GLN A 50 -32.50 18.97 36.53
C GLN A 50 -30.99 19.08 36.82
N THR A 51 -30.57 20.25 37.30
CA THR A 51 -29.24 20.44 37.87
C THR A 51 -29.17 19.73 39.21
N GLU A 52 -28.64 18.51 39.23
CA GLU A 52 -28.12 17.93 40.47
C GLU A 52 -26.79 18.62 40.85
N PRO A 53 -26.54 18.90 42.14
CA PRO A 53 -25.27 19.48 42.58
C PRO A 53 -24.12 18.49 42.34
N LEU A 54 -22.96 18.99 41.90
CA LEU A 54 -21.75 18.18 41.74
C LEU A 54 -21.39 17.47 43.06
N PRO A 55 -21.12 16.16 43.06
CA PRO A 55 -20.49 15.50 44.19
C PRO A 55 -19.08 16.08 44.40
N GLN A 56 -18.72 16.32 45.66
CA GLN A 56 -17.42 16.86 46.01
C GLN A 56 -16.31 15.88 45.63
N ALA A 57 -15.21 16.43 45.10
CA ALA A 57 -14.05 15.66 44.67
C ALA A 57 -13.41 14.91 45.86
N GLU A 58 -13.60 13.60 45.89
CA GLU A 58 -12.77 12.73 46.71
C GLU A 58 -11.39 12.63 46.07
N THR A 59 -10.36 13.00 46.83
CA THR A 59 -8.95 12.93 46.42
C THR A 59 -8.54 11.49 46.13
N LEU A 60 -8.24 11.19 44.87
CA LEU A 60 -7.65 9.91 44.45
C LEU A 60 -6.22 9.74 45.03
N PRO A 61 -5.83 8.52 45.45
CA PRO A 61 -4.46 8.26 45.90
C PRO A 61 -3.47 8.42 44.75
N GLN A 62 -2.38 9.15 44.99
CA GLN A 62 -1.32 9.34 43.99
C GLN A 62 -0.55 8.04 43.78
N VAL A 63 -0.78 7.39 42.65
CA VAL A 63 0.06 6.29 42.17
C VAL A 63 1.36 6.90 41.64
N SER A 64 2.48 6.64 42.30
CA SER A 64 3.79 7.06 41.81
C SER A 64 4.17 6.22 40.58
N THR A 65 4.01 6.79 39.40
CA THR A 65 4.58 6.24 38.17
C THR A 65 6.12 6.27 38.26
N PRO A 66 6.81 5.15 38.04
CA PRO A 66 8.26 5.16 37.86
C PRO A 66 8.61 6.04 36.65
N PRO A 67 9.75 6.75 36.66
CA PRO A 67 10.20 7.47 35.48
C PRO A 67 10.47 6.47 34.34
N LEU A 68 9.78 6.65 33.23
CA LEU A 68 10.12 6.02 31.96
C LEU A 68 11.54 6.48 31.60
N ALA A 69 12.52 5.59 31.77
CA ALA A 69 13.82 5.77 31.15
C ALA A 69 13.64 5.57 29.65
N GLU A 70 13.24 6.63 28.94
CA GLU A 70 13.09 6.65 27.50
C GLU A 70 14.39 7.18 26.91
N THR A 71 15.34 6.27 26.69
CA THR A 71 16.47 6.56 25.82
C THR A 71 16.00 6.40 24.38
N SER A 72 16.20 7.46 23.59
CA SER A 72 15.76 7.63 22.21
C SER A 72 16.10 6.41 21.34
N ARG A 73 15.08 5.64 20.94
CA ARG A 73 15.24 4.54 19.97
C ARG A 73 15.54 5.01 18.54
N LEU A 74 15.59 6.32 18.32
CA LEU A 74 15.79 6.94 17.00
C LEU A 74 17.16 7.59 16.85
N GLU A 75 17.95 7.68 17.91
CA GLU A 75 19.27 8.31 17.84
C GLU A 75 20.23 7.43 17.04
N GLY A 76 20.59 7.90 15.84
CA GLY A 76 21.42 7.15 14.88
C GLY A 76 20.65 6.31 13.86
N ALA A 77 19.31 6.33 13.83
CA ALA A 77 18.55 5.68 12.76
C ALA A 77 18.76 6.43 11.42
N PRO A 78 18.93 5.71 10.30
CA PRO A 78 19.04 6.36 9.00
C PRO A 78 17.75 7.08 8.64
N LEU A 79 17.86 8.31 8.15
CA LEU A 79 16.75 9.04 7.54
C LEU A 79 16.61 8.58 6.09
N LEU A 80 15.47 7.98 5.78
CA LEU A 80 15.15 7.45 4.45
C LEU A 80 13.89 8.12 3.91
N ASP A 81 13.99 8.64 2.70
CA ASP A 81 12.85 9.05 1.88
C ASP A 81 12.15 7.83 1.25
N VAL A 82 10.94 8.06 0.73
CA VAL A 82 10.21 7.05 -0.05
C VAL A 82 10.94 6.82 -1.40
N PRO A 83 11.33 5.59 -1.75
CA PRO A 83 12.19 5.32 -2.93
C PRO A 83 11.44 5.32 -4.27
N VAL A 84 10.28 5.97 -4.36
CA VAL A 84 9.47 6.06 -5.57
C VAL A 84 8.95 7.49 -5.78
N ALA A 85 8.99 7.96 -7.02
CA ALA A 85 8.52 9.27 -7.44
C ALA A 85 7.01 9.25 -7.77
N CYS A 86 6.18 8.91 -6.79
CA CYS A 86 4.72 8.88 -6.88
C CYS A 86 4.08 9.18 -5.52
N VAL A 87 2.80 9.58 -5.53
CA VAL A 87 2.06 9.89 -4.32
C VAL A 87 1.63 8.61 -3.59
N MET A 88 2.23 8.35 -2.43
CA MET A 88 1.85 7.22 -1.58
C MET A 88 0.39 7.33 -1.11
N GLY A 89 -0.34 6.22 -1.15
CA GLY A 89 -1.76 6.14 -0.79
C GLY A 89 -2.72 6.59 -1.90
N ALA A 90 -2.22 7.22 -2.96
CA ALA A 90 -3.02 7.60 -4.12
C ALA A 90 -2.60 6.80 -5.37
N GLU A 91 -1.33 6.89 -5.74
CA GLU A 91 -0.73 6.31 -6.96
C GLU A 91 0.04 5.03 -6.65
N CYS A 92 0.79 5.06 -5.56
CA CYS A 92 1.59 3.94 -5.08
C CYS A 92 1.17 3.50 -3.68
N PHE A 93 1.37 2.22 -3.39
CA PHE A 93 0.93 1.60 -2.16
C PHE A 93 1.98 0.61 -1.68
N VAL A 94 2.19 0.56 -0.37
CA VAL A 94 2.95 -0.56 0.21
C VAL A 94 2.14 -1.84 0.00
N GLN A 95 2.75 -2.82 -0.65
CA GLN A 95 2.19 -4.15 -0.86
C GLN A 95 2.48 -5.03 0.35
N ASN A 96 3.75 -5.16 0.76
CA ASN A 96 4.23 -5.96 1.89
C ASN A 96 5.29 -5.20 2.70
N TYR A 97 5.38 -5.45 4.00
CA TYR A 97 6.39 -4.90 4.91
C TYR A 97 7.49 -5.89 5.24
N PHE A 98 8.58 -5.44 5.86
CA PHE A 98 9.63 -6.31 6.39
C PHE A 98 9.05 -7.30 7.41
N ASP A 99 9.46 -8.56 7.35
CA ASP A 99 9.07 -9.58 8.32
C ASP A 99 9.95 -9.52 9.57
N GLN A 100 9.33 -9.20 10.70
CA GLN A 100 9.98 -9.11 12.01
C GLN A 100 10.01 -10.46 12.73
N ASP A 101 9.28 -11.47 12.26
CA ASP A 101 9.30 -12.80 12.87
C ASP A 101 10.62 -13.52 12.53
N PRO A 102 11.41 -13.96 13.53
CA PRO A 102 12.64 -14.71 13.27
C PRO A 102 12.39 -16.21 13.02
N GLY A 103 11.16 -16.68 13.19
CA GLY A 103 10.72 -18.05 12.97
C GLY A 103 9.88 -18.18 11.70
N PRO A 104 9.07 -19.24 11.58
CA PRO A 104 8.23 -19.48 10.40
C PRO A 104 6.91 -18.68 10.43
N GLY A 105 6.77 -17.75 11.37
CA GLY A 105 5.62 -16.86 11.47
C GLY A 105 5.70 -15.73 10.45
N VAL A 106 4.79 -14.78 10.57
CA VAL A 106 4.87 -13.51 9.84
C VAL A 106 4.47 -12.38 10.77
N LEU A 107 5.25 -11.31 10.80
CA LEU A 107 4.95 -10.15 11.63
C LEU A 107 5.40 -8.86 10.95
N ASP A 108 4.44 -8.00 10.58
CA ASP A 108 4.77 -6.66 10.11
C ASP A 108 5.00 -5.68 11.29
N TYR A 109 5.51 -4.48 10.99
CA TYR A 109 5.82 -3.45 12.00
C TYR A 109 4.60 -2.99 12.83
N GLY A 110 3.39 -3.18 12.32
CA GLY A 110 2.13 -2.87 12.99
C GLY A 110 1.57 -4.05 13.79
N CYS A 111 2.40 -5.07 14.04
CA CYS A 111 2.01 -6.34 14.64
C CYS A 111 0.92 -7.10 13.85
N GLY A 112 0.82 -6.83 12.54
CA GLY A 112 -0.08 -7.49 11.61
C GLY A 112 0.62 -8.57 10.79
N ALA A 113 -0.05 -9.03 9.73
CA ALA A 113 0.41 -10.09 8.84
C ALA A 113 0.57 -9.61 7.38
N ARG A 114 0.78 -8.31 7.14
CA ARG A 114 0.99 -7.77 5.78
C ARG A 114 2.45 -7.93 5.35
N THR A 115 2.89 -9.19 5.31
CA THR A 115 4.22 -9.64 4.90
C THR A 115 4.14 -11.13 4.50
N TYR A 116 5.28 -11.77 4.26
CA TYR A 116 5.41 -13.21 4.07
C TYR A 116 6.70 -13.72 4.73
N ASP A 117 6.75 -15.02 5.05
CA ASP A 117 7.87 -15.65 5.78
C ASP A 117 9.22 -15.33 5.12
N GLY A 118 10.11 -14.72 5.90
CA GLY A 118 11.46 -14.38 5.48
C GLY A 118 11.55 -13.16 4.57
N HIS A 119 10.51 -12.33 4.48
CA HIS A 119 10.54 -11.12 3.66
C HIS A 119 11.53 -10.08 4.22
N ARG A 120 12.50 -9.66 3.39
CA ARG A 120 13.64 -8.84 3.81
C ARG A 120 13.54 -7.36 3.43
N GLY A 121 12.39 -6.89 2.97
CA GLY A 121 12.23 -5.55 2.43
C GLY A 121 10.83 -4.97 2.61
N THR A 122 10.56 -3.86 1.92
CA THR A 122 9.22 -3.29 1.80
C THR A 122 8.89 -3.18 0.32
N ASP A 123 7.78 -3.79 -0.07
CA ASP A 123 7.34 -3.81 -1.47
C ASP A 123 6.43 -2.63 -1.73
N ILE A 124 6.71 -1.85 -2.77
CA ILE A 124 5.84 -0.75 -3.21
C ILE A 124 5.35 -1.07 -4.60
N ARG A 125 4.04 -0.91 -4.83
CA ARG A 125 3.41 -1.13 -6.12
C ARG A 125 2.59 0.07 -6.57
N THR A 126 2.38 0.17 -7.87
CA THR A 126 1.33 1.00 -8.45
C THR A 126 -0.05 0.38 -8.22
N ARG A 127 -1.11 1.15 -8.47
CA ARG A 127 -2.49 0.65 -8.36
C ARG A 127 -2.81 -0.37 -9.45
N THR A 128 -2.30 -0.15 -10.65
CA THR A 128 -2.59 -0.97 -11.85
C THR A 128 -1.33 -1.29 -12.65
N LEU A 129 -1.42 -2.35 -13.46
CA LEU A 129 -0.38 -2.68 -14.46
C LEU A 129 -0.21 -1.55 -15.48
N ALA A 130 -1.29 -0.88 -15.90
CA ALA A 130 -1.18 0.23 -16.84
C ALA A 130 -0.30 1.37 -16.31
N GLU A 131 -0.40 1.69 -15.01
CA GLU A 131 0.46 2.69 -14.35
C GLU A 131 1.89 2.18 -14.16
N MET A 132 2.07 0.89 -13.88
CA MET A 132 3.41 0.27 -13.84
C MET A 132 4.09 0.44 -15.21
N TRP A 133 3.37 0.14 -16.30
CA TRP A 133 3.86 0.26 -17.68
C TRP A 133 4.06 1.71 -18.13
N ALA A 134 3.29 2.66 -17.60
CA ALA A 134 3.55 4.08 -17.81
C ALA A 134 4.87 4.54 -17.17
N GLY A 135 5.34 3.80 -16.17
CA GLY A 135 6.61 4.00 -15.49
C GLY A 135 6.48 4.90 -14.26
N VAL A 136 7.07 4.46 -13.16
CA VAL A 136 7.30 5.27 -11.95
C VAL A 136 8.79 5.33 -11.72
N GLY A 137 9.32 6.54 -11.49
CA GLY A 137 10.72 6.71 -11.18
C GLY A 137 11.07 6.05 -9.85
N VAL A 138 12.02 5.12 -9.85
CA VAL A 138 12.65 4.63 -8.62
C VAL A 138 13.79 5.58 -8.28
N VAL A 139 13.76 6.13 -7.07
CA VAL A 139 14.71 7.14 -6.60
C VAL A 139 15.47 6.62 -5.38
N ALA A 140 16.68 7.11 -5.16
CA ALA A 140 17.45 6.75 -3.97
C ALA A 140 16.74 7.29 -2.73
N ALA A 141 16.53 6.43 -1.72
CA ALA A 141 15.92 6.80 -0.45
C ALA A 141 16.82 7.74 0.38
N ALA A 142 18.13 7.74 0.13
CA ALA A 142 19.08 8.63 0.76
C ALA A 142 20.32 8.80 -0.14
N PRO A 143 21.17 9.81 0.09
CA PRO A 143 22.48 9.90 -0.56
C PRO A 143 23.33 8.66 -0.27
N GLY A 144 24.12 8.22 -1.25
CA GLY A 144 25.00 7.07 -1.08
C GLY A 144 25.76 6.73 -2.36
N THR A 145 26.49 5.62 -2.32
CA THR A 145 27.28 5.11 -3.45
C THR A 145 26.64 3.86 -4.03
N VAL A 146 26.45 3.81 -5.34
CA VAL A 146 25.97 2.59 -6.00
C VAL A 146 27.06 1.51 -5.94
N VAL A 147 26.78 0.40 -5.27
CA VAL A 147 27.69 -0.74 -5.07
C VAL A 147 27.25 -2.01 -5.79
N GLY A 148 26.15 -1.95 -6.53
CA GLY A 148 25.67 -3.05 -7.37
C GLY A 148 24.47 -2.64 -8.21
N THR A 149 24.38 -3.18 -9.42
CA THR A 149 23.27 -2.94 -10.34
C THR A 149 22.95 -4.20 -11.14
N ARG A 150 21.68 -4.40 -11.47
CA ARG A 150 21.19 -5.33 -12.48
C ARG A 150 20.11 -4.63 -13.28
N ASN A 151 20.25 -4.57 -14.60
CA ASN A 151 19.35 -3.82 -15.49
C ASN A 151 19.18 -4.49 -16.86
N ASN A 152 18.98 -5.80 -16.85
CA ASN A 152 18.88 -6.64 -18.05
C ASN A 152 17.79 -7.70 -17.95
N MET A 153 16.92 -7.61 -16.94
CA MET A 153 15.76 -8.47 -16.78
C MET A 153 14.57 -7.84 -17.49
N GLU A 154 13.83 -8.64 -18.23
CA GLU A 154 12.55 -8.23 -18.81
C GLU A 154 11.47 -8.18 -17.71
N ASP A 155 10.55 -7.23 -17.81
CA ASP A 155 9.39 -7.18 -16.93
C ASP A 155 8.40 -8.27 -17.35
N VAL A 156 8.24 -9.29 -16.49
CA VAL A 156 7.37 -10.45 -16.73
C VAL A 156 6.49 -10.73 -15.53
N LEU A 157 5.27 -11.22 -15.78
CA LEU A 157 4.44 -11.72 -14.69
C LEU A 157 4.98 -13.08 -14.24
N VAL A 158 5.31 -13.20 -12.96
CA VAL A 158 5.78 -14.47 -12.37
C VAL A 158 4.75 -15.60 -12.55
N GLY A 159 3.46 -15.26 -12.63
CA GLY A 159 2.40 -16.22 -12.94
C GLY A 159 2.51 -16.85 -14.33
N ASP A 160 3.14 -16.17 -15.29
CA ASP A 160 3.27 -16.62 -16.68
C ASP A 160 4.53 -17.47 -16.89
N ILE A 161 5.64 -17.09 -16.25
CA ILE A 161 6.93 -17.79 -16.38
C ILE A 161 7.14 -18.90 -15.33
N GLY A 162 6.37 -18.87 -14.24
CA GLY A 162 6.57 -19.72 -13.07
C GLY A 162 7.75 -19.25 -12.20
N ARG A 163 7.70 -19.58 -10.90
CA ARG A 163 8.75 -19.18 -9.93
C ARG A 163 10.11 -19.82 -10.22
N ASP A 164 10.13 -21.06 -10.70
CA ASP A 164 11.37 -21.78 -10.98
C ASP A 164 12.21 -21.09 -12.07
N ALA A 165 11.56 -20.35 -12.98
CA ALA A 165 12.23 -19.59 -14.02
C ALA A 165 12.98 -18.36 -13.50
N LEU A 166 12.77 -17.96 -12.24
CA LEU A 166 13.44 -16.82 -11.63
C LEU A 166 14.90 -17.14 -11.25
N ASP A 167 15.26 -18.39 -10.99
CA ASP A 167 16.64 -18.84 -10.70
C ASP A 167 17.39 -17.95 -9.67
N GLY A 168 16.70 -17.55 -8.60
CA GLY A 168 17.25 -16.65 -7.57
C GLY A 168 17.39 -15.18 -7.97
N LEU A 169 16.82 -14.80 -9.12
CA LEU A 169 16.72 -13.42 -9.62
C LEU A 169 15.35 -12.81 -9.31
N ASP A 170 14.71 -13.26 -8.23
CA ASP A 170 13.33 -12.91 -7.86
C ASP A 170 13.11 -11.40 -7.68
N ALA A 171 14.18 -10.65 -7.42
CA ALA A 171 14.16 -9.20 -7.29
C ALA A 171 14.22 -8.43 -8.63
N GLY A 172 14.20 -9.11 -9.79
CA GLY A 172 14.16 -8.45 -11.11
C GLY A 172 15.35 -7.49 -11.36
N ASN A 173 15.14 -6.37 -12.04
CA ASN A 173 16.15 -5.31 -12.10
C ASN A 173 16.32 -4.65 -10.73
N GLY A 174 17.54 -4.27 -10.36
CA GLY A 174 17.81 -3.76 -9.02
C GLY A 174 19.07 -2.92 -8.92
N VAL A 175 19.12 -2.08 -7.89
CA VAL A 175 20.26 -1.27 -7.50
C VAL A 175 20.53 -1.47 -6.00
N ARG A 176 21.80 -1.57 -5.62
CA ARG A 176 22.23 -1.57 -4.22
C ARG A 176 23.06 -0.33 -3.97
N ILE A 177 22.67 0.43 -2.96
CA ILE A 177 23.31 1.67 -2.56
C ILE A 177 23.89 1.47 -1.16
N ASP A 178 25.15 1.85 -1.00
CA ASP A 178 25.84 1.93 0.29
C ASP A 178 25.67 3.36 0.83
N HIS A 179 25.05 3.47 2.01
CA HIS A 179 24.79 4.74 2.69
C HIS A 179 25.85 5.07 3.75
N GLY A 180 26.88 4.24 3.93
CA GLY A 180 27.96 4.43 4.89
C GLY A 180 27.76 3.63 6.17
N ASP A 181 27.20 4.27 7.22
CA ASP A 181 27.09 3.71 8.58
C ASP A 181 26.02 2.60 8.74
N GLY A 182 25.71 1.87 7.66
CA GLY A 182 24.73 0.78 7.62
C GLY A 182 24.24 0.46 6.22
#